data_AF-A0AAN4VTU1-F1
#
_entry.id   AF-A0AAN4VTU1-F1
#
_cell.length_a   1.000
_cell.length_b   1.000
_cell.length_c   1.000
_cell.angle_alpha   90.00
_cell.angle_beta   90.00
_cell.angle_gamma   90.00
#
_symmetry.space_group_name_H-M   'P 1'
#
loop_
_entity.id
_entity.type
_entity.pdbx_description
1 polymer ?
#
loop_
_entity_poly.entity_id
_entity_poly.type
_entity_poly.pdbx_seq_one_letter_code
_entity_poly.pdbx_strand_id
1 'polypeptide(L)'
;MAEWSYGNVGEPVLAQNDYPEESHYNWAGRASMFNNTWNRLYARPLRDFQEILDLMQSENAASYEASGAAVNQIAVATILRAWVLQNLTDLWGPIPYTDALQGSDQKSPAYDSQEAVYKGVLAELENAVAMIDADKAGMEGDLIFGGDMTKWKKFGNSLRLRMALRMADVDPATAKTHGEAAIASGLMTSVADNAEFPYLTSAPNQNPLYDNRINGGRNDFAPSEALLETMNAFNDPRRPMYATKATTGANAGQYKGLTYGLTREQVTAIPLFRYLSAIRLC
;
A
#
# COMPACT_ATOMS: atom_id res chain seq x y z
N MET A 1 1.15 -8.80 9.77
CA MET A 1 -0.25 -9.24 10.00
C MET A 1 -1.26 -8.18 9.63
N ALA A 2 -1.15 -6.94 10.13
CA ALA A 2 -2.13 -5.91 9.82
C ALA A 2 -2.25 -5.65 8.30
N GLU A 3 -1.16 -5.38 7.59
CA GLU A 3 -1.17 -5.20 6.11
C GLU A 3 -1.65 -6.43 5.32
N TRP A 4 -1.51 -7.66 5.85
CA TRP A 4 -2.02 -8.88 5.22
C TRP A 4 -3.53 -9.00 5.31
N SER A 5 -4.13 -8.59 6.44
CA SER A 5 -5.57 -8.74 6.65
C SER A 5 -6.36 -7.68 5.87
N TYR A 6 -5.90 -6.42 5.75
CA TYR A 6 -6.74 -5.39 5.12
C TYR A 6 -6.92 -5.54 3.61
N GLY A 7 -5.84 -5.87 2.88
CA GLY A 7 -5.94 -6.05 1.42
C GLY A 7 -6.76 -7.29 1.03
N ASN A 8 -6.60 -8.40 1.78
CA ASN A 8 -7.24 -9.68 1.45
C ASN A 8 -8.68 -9.82 1.94
N VAL A 9 -9.19 -8.86 2.72
CA VAL A 9 -10.56 -8.92 3.27
C VAL A 9 -11.54 -8.09 2.43
N GLY A 10 -11.03 -7.11 1.69
CA GLY A 10 -11.77 -6.41 0.64
C GLY A 10 -11.62 -7.02 -0.75
N GLU A 11 -10.52 -7.72 -1.02
CA GLU A 11 -10.25 -8.37 -2.30
C GLU A 11 -10.18 -9.89 -2.12
N PRO A 12 -11.08 -10.67 -2.74
CA PRO A 12 -11.11 -12.13 -2.58
C PRO A 12 -10.00 -12.77 -3.41
N VAL A 13 -8.74 -12.36 -3.23
CA VAL A 13 -7.55 -12.92 -3.86
C VAL A 13 -7.03 -14.09 -3.03
N LEU A 14 -7.05 -13.95 -1.71
CA LEU A 14 -6.70 -14.99 -0.75
C LEU A 14 -7.89 -15.34 0.13
N ALA A 15 -7.95 -16.59 0.58
CA ALA A 15 -8.93 -17.07 1.54
C ALA A 15 -8.21 -17.57 2.80
N GLN A 16 -8.74 -17.21 3.97
CA GLN A 16 -8.18 -17.62 5.25
C GLN A 16 -8.60 -19.04 5.62
N ASN A 17 -7.71 -19.79 6.27
CA ASN A 17 -7.99 -21.17 6.69
C ASN A 17 -7.96 -21.37 8.22
N ASP A 18 -6.94 -20.83 8.91
CA ASP A 18 -6.76 -21.04 10.37
C ASP A 18 -7.45 -19.97 11.22
N TYR A 19 -7.55 -18.75 10.70
CA TYR A 19 -8.11 -17.57 11.34
C TYR A 19 -9.09 -16.86 10.39
N PRO A 20 -10.32 -17.39 10.18
CA PRO A 20 -11.25 -16.91 9.16
C PRO A 20 -12.08 -15.69 9.60
N GLU A 21 -11.81 -15.10 10.76
CA GLU A 21 -12.64 -14.03 11.33
C GLU A 21 -12.77 -12.85 10.38
N GLU A 22 -11.68 -12.45 9.72
CA GLU A 22 -11.73 -11.36 8.76
C GLU A 22 -12.49 -11.75 7.47
N SER A 23 -12.38 -13.00 7.01
CA SER A 23 -13.18 -13.53 5.89
C SER A 23 -14.68 -13.63 6.21
N HIS A 24 -15.05 -13.52 7.49
CA HIS A 24 -16.43 -13.44 7.98
C HIS A 24 -16.87 -12.02 8.35
N TYR A 25 -16.02 -11.02 8.08
CA TYR A 25 -16.22 -9.64 8.54
C TYR A 25 -16.44 -9.55 10.07
N ASN A 26 -15.90 -10.49 10.84
CA ASN A 26 -15.98 -10.51 12.28
C ASN A 26 -14.81 -9.73 12.90
N TRP A 27 -15.06 -8.46 13.15
CA TRP A 27 -14.05 -7.52 13.66
C TRP A 27 -14.00 -7.42 15.19
N ALA A 28 -14.95 -8.04 15.91
CA ALA A 28 -15.13 -7.86 17.35
C ALA A 28 -13.87 -8.23 18.17
N GLY A 29 -13.04 -9.16 17.67
CA GLY A 29 -11.75 -9.55 18.27
C GLY A 29 -10.50 -8.96 17.58
N ARG A 30 -10.67 -8.09 16.58
CA ARG A 30 -9.59 -7.62 15.70
C ARG A 30 -9.31 -6.11 15.79
N ALA A 31 -9.97 -5.39 16.70
CA ALA A 31 -9.77 -3.95 16.91
C ALA A 31 -8.29 -3.56 17.13
N SER A 32 -7.51 -4.41 17.81
CA SER A 32 -6.09 -4.19 18.01
C SER A 32 -5.31 -4.08 16.71
N MET A 33 -5.72 -4.78 15.65
CA MET A 33 -5.07 -4.67 14.34
C MET A 33 -5.29 -3.29 13.75
N PHE A 34 -6.53 -2.78 13.75
CA PHE A 34 -6.86 -1.47 13.18
C PHE A 34 -6.15 -0.37 13.93
N ASN A 35 -6.20 -0.42 15.27
CA ASN A 35 -5.49 0.52 16.13
C ASN A 35 -3.98 0.47 15.91
N ASN A 36 -3.40 -0.72 15.73
CA ASN A 36 -1.97 -0.86 15.45
C ASN A 36 -1.58 -0.24 14.11
N THR A 37 -2.38 -0.43 13.05
CA THR A 37 -2.12 0.20 11.75
C THR A 37 -2.25 1.70 11.82
N TRP A 38 -3.34 2.19 12.39
CA TRP A 38 -3.58 3.63 12.60
C TRP A 38 -2.40 4.28 13.33
N ASN A 39 -2.05 3.72 14.50
CA ASN A 39 -0.96 4.22 15.32
C ASN A 39 0.38 4.16 14.58
N ARG A 40 0.64 3.09 13.82
CA ARG A 40 1.89 2.96 13.06
C ARG A 40 1.98 3.99 11.95
N LEU A 41 0.91 4.23 11.18
CA LEU A 41 0.93 5.17 10.07
C LEU A 41 1.07 6.62 10.55
N TYR A 42 0.36 7.00 11.62
CA TYR A 42 0.48 8.34 12.20
C TYR A 42 1.80 8.57 12.94
N ALA A 43 2.19 7.66 13.83
CA ALA A 43 3.32 7.89 14.73
C ALA A 43 4.69 7.58 14.11
N ARG A 44 4.73 6.99 12.91
CA ARG A 44 5.97 6.69 12.19
C ARG A 44 6.05 7.46 10.87
N PRO A 45 5.66 6.92 9.69
CA PRO A 45 5.96 7.59 8.44
C PRO A 45 5.37 9.00 8.35
N LEU A 46 4.13 9.24 8.81
CA LEU A 46 3.58 10.60 8.76
C LEU A 46 4.36 11.59 9.64
N ARG A 47 4.73 11.21 10.87
CA ARG A 47 5.53 12.08 11.73
C ARG A 47 6.94 12.27 11.19
N ASP A 48 7.56 11.23 10.66
CA ASP A 48 8.91 11.30 10.06
C ASP A 48 8.91 12.23 8.83
N PHE A 49 7.90 12.12 7.94
CA PHE A 49 7.78 13.02 6.80
C PHE A 49 7.46 14.45 7.22
N GLN A 50 6.60 14.64 8.24
CA GLN A 50 6.33 15.98 8.76
C GLN A 50 7.59 16.60 9.39
N GLU A 51 8.42 15.82 10.07
CA GLU A 51 9.70 16.29 10.60
C GLU A 51 10.62 16.80 9.49
N ILE A 52 10.73 16.07 8.37
CA ILE A 52 11.50 16.53 7.21
C ILE A 52 10.97 17.88 6.71
N LEU A 53 9.65 18.03 6.60
CA LEU A 53 9.03 19.29 6.16
C LEU A 53 9.33 20.44 7.13
N ASP A 54 9.20 20.20 8.43
CA ASP A 54 9.45 21.18 9.48
C ASP A 54 10.94 21.61 9.47
N LEU A 55 11.86 20.65 9.33
CA LEU A 55 13.31 20.91 9.24
C LEU A 55 13.67 21.73 8.00
N MET A 56 13.06 21.44 6.84
CA MET A 56 13.32 22.16 5.60
C MET A 56 12.76 23.59 5.58
N GLN A 57 11.81 23.90 6.46
CA GLN A 57 11.27 25.24 6.67
C GLN A 57 12.00 26.00 7.79
N SER A 58 12.84 25.32 8.57
CA SER A 58 13.61 25.91 9.67
C SER A 58 14.86 26.64 9.19
N GLU A 59 15.44 27.46 10.06
CA GLU A 59 16.76 28.10 9.83
C GLU A 59 17.91 27.09 9.65
N ASN A 60 17.70 25.83 10.05
CA ASN A 60 18.70 24.77 9.98
C ASN A 60 18.66 23.96 8.68
N ALA A 61 17.81 24.31 7.70
CA ALA A 61 17.66 23.56 6.45
C ALA A 61 19.00 23.27 5.74
N ALA A 62 19.93 24.23 5.78
CA ALA A 62 21.27 24.09 5.20
C ALA A 62 22.10 22.95 5.82
N SER A 63 21.80 22.54 7.06
CA SER A 63 22.51 21.43 7.73
C SER A 63 22.18 20.06 7.13
N TYR A 64 21.13 19.97 6.31
CA TYR A 64 20.65 18.73 5.73
C TYR A 64 20.91 18.61 4.22
N GLU A 65 21.69 19.52 3.63
CA GLU A 65 22.00 19.50 2.19
C GLU A 65 22.68 18.21 1.73
N ALA A 66 23.41 17.53 2.62
CA ALA A 66 24.00 16.22 2.35
C ALA A 66 22.92 15.17 2.00
N SER A 67 21.75 15.26 2.64
CA SER A 67 20.61 14.35 2.37
C SER A 67 19.88 14.66 1.07
N GLY A 68 20.26 15.74 0.37
CA GLY A 68 19.74 16.18 -0.92
C GLY A 68 19.28 17.64 -0.89
N ALA A 69 18.89 18.18 -2.04
CA ALA A 69 18.44 19.58 -2.10
C ALA A 69 17.12 19.77 -1.35
N ALA A 70 16.96 20.87 -0.61
CA ALA A 70 15.79 21.14 0.22
C ALA A 70 14.46 21.02 -0.55
N VAL A 71 14.40 21.53 -1.79
CA VAL A 71 13.22 21.41 -2.66
C VAL A 71 12.86 19.96 -2.98
N ASN A 72 13.86 19.09 -3.17
CA ASN A 72 13.67 17.68 -3.44
C ASN A 72 13.30 16.92 -2.16
N GLN A 73 13.83 17.31 -1.00
CA GLN A 73 13.44 16.77 0.31
C GLN A 73 11.97 17.06 0.60
N ILE A 74 11.54 18.31 0.44
CA ILE A 74 10.14 18.72 0.61
C ILE A 74 9.23 17.95 -0.34
N ALA A 75 9.61 17.87 -1.62
CA ALA A 75 8.80 17.20 -2.62
C ALA A 75 8.61 15.70 -2.32
N VAL A 76 9.70 14.97 -2.03
CA VAL A 76 9.64 13.53 -1.77
C VAL A 76 8.89 13.23 -0.47
N ALA A 77 9.15 13.99 0.61
CA ALA A 77 8.42 13.85 1.87
C ALA A 77 6.91 14.09 1.68
N THR A 78 6.53 15.11 0.90
CA THR A 78 5.12 15.40 0.60
C THR A 78 4.47 14.29 -0.23
N ILE A 79 5.16 13.75 -1.24
CA ILE A 79 4.65 12.64 -2.07
C ILE A 79 4.40 11.38 -1.22
N LEU A 80 5.34 11.02 -0.34
CA LEU A 80 5.19 9.86 0.53
C LEU A 80 4.12 10.08 1.61
N ARG A 81 4.06 11.29 2.19
CA ARG A 81 2.99 11.70 3.11
C ARG A 81 1.61 11.57 2.46
N ALA A 82 1.46 12.05 1.23
CA ALA A 82 0.24 11.93 0.45
C ALA A 82 -0.17 10.48 0.22
N TRP A 83 0.77 9.59 -0.13
CA TRP A 83 0.50 8.15 -0.25
C TRP A 83 -0.02 7.56 1.06
N VAL A 84 0.59 7.89 2.21
CA VAL A 84 0.13 7.40 3.52
C VAL A 84 -1.26 7.95 3.88
N LEU A 85 -1.51 9.25 3.67
CA LEU A 85 -2.80 9.88 3.92
C LEU A 85 -3.91 9.29 3.05
N GLN A 86 -3.61 9.00 1.78
CA GLN A 86 -4.53 8.29 0.89
C GLN A 86 -4.93 6.94 1.50
N ASN A 87 -3.95 6.11 1.89
CA ASN A 87 -4.24 4.80 2.48
C ASN A 87 -5.06 4.91 3.78
N LEU A 88 -4.74 5.88 4.65
CA LEU A 88 -5.51 6.14 5.87
C LEU A 88 -6.97 6.49 5.54
N THR A 89 -7.21 7.49 4.69
CA THR A 89 -8.59 7.90 4.43
C THR A 89 -9.37 6.83 3.66
N ASP A 90 -8.72 6.01 2.83
CA ASP A 90 -9.38 4.89 2.15
C ASP A 90 -9.81 3.78 3.10
N LEU A 91 -9.09 3.60 4.22
CA LEU A 91 -9.40 2.60 5.24
C LEU A 91 -10.43 3.08 6.26
N TRP A 92 -10.40 4.37 6.64
CA TRP A 92 -11.20 4.91 7.75
C TRP A 92 -12.23 5.97 7.36
N GLY A 93 -12.23 6.46 6.12
CA GLY A 93 -13.04 7.61 5.72
C GLY A 93 -12.47 8.90 6.30
N PRO A 94 -13.23 9.65 7.14
CA PRO A 94 -12.71 10.81 7.84
C PRO A 94 -11.49 10.47 8.70
N ILE A 95 -10.47 11.32 8.68
CA ILE A 95 -9.23 11.17 9.46
C ILE A 95 -8.68 12.54 9.90
N PRO A 96 -7.88 12.62 10.97
CA PRO A 96 -7.12 13.83 11.24
C PRO A 96 -6.12 14.15 10.11
N TYR A 97 -6.26 15.32 9.48
CA TYR A 97 -5.37 15.75 8.39
C TYR A 97 -4.83 17.16 8.59
N THR A 98 -5.68 18.20 8.65
CA THR A 98 -5.21 19.59 8.75
C THR A 98 -4.68 19.91 10.14
N ASP A 99 -5.31 19.36 11.17
CA ASP A 99 -4.94 19.55 12.58
C ASP A 99 -3.94 18.50 13.07
N ALA A 100 -3.59 17.53 12.22
CA ALA A 100 -2.74 16.41 12.61
C ALA A 100 -1.26 16.80 12.74
N LEU A 101 -0.49 15.96 13.44
CA LEU A 101 0.97 15.98 13.51
C LEU A 101 1.61 17.21 14.18
N GLN A 102 0.84 18.07 14.86
CA GLN A 102 1.36 19.25 15.59
C GLN A 102 1.88 18.93 17.01
N GLY A 103 2.15 17.65 17.31
CA GLY A 103 2.76 17.22 18.57
C GLY A 103 1.97 17.66 19.81
N SER A 104 2.64 18.38 20.73
CA SER A 104 2.03 18.81 21.99
C SER A 104 1.08 20.00 21.84
N ASP A 105 1.15 20.72 20.73
CA ASP A 105 0.33 21.91 20.48
C ASP A 105 -1.11 21.54 20.10
N GLN A 106 -1.31 20.35 19.53
CA GLN A 106 -2.62 19.78 19.26
C GLN A 106 -2.69 18.30 19.69
N LYS A 107 -3.20 18.06 20.91
CA LYS A 107 -3.33 16.71 21.50
C LYS A 107 -4.62 15.99 21.12
N SER A 108 -5.55 16.68 20.45
CA SER A 108 -6.85 16.12 20.05
C SER A 108 -7.22 16.67 18.69
N PRO A 109 -6.48 16.30 17.63
CA PRO A 109 -6.71 16.84 16.30
C PRO A 109 -8.10 16.45 15.81
N ALA A 110 -8.81 17.41 15.21
CA ALA A 110 -10.12 17.18 14.62
C ALA A 110 -10.01 16.24 13.41
N TYR A 111 -11.11 15.55 13.09
CA TYR A 111 -11.20 14.73 11.89
C TYR A 111 -11.68 15.60 10.73
N ASP A 112 -10.96 15.53 9.63
CA ASP A 112 -11.37 16.07 8.35
C ASP A 112 -12.20 15.05 7.59
N SER A 113 -13.16 15.52 6.78
CA SER A 113 -13.92 14.63 5.90
C SER A 113 -13.00 13.99 4.84
N GLN A 114 -13.34 12.79 4.37
CA GLN A 114 -12.58 12.14 3.29
C GLN A 114 -12.49 13.03 2.04
N GLU A 115 -13.53 13.80 1.72
CA GLU A 115 -13.51 14.78 0.63
C GLU A 115 -12.44 15.87 0.85
N ALA A 116 -12.40 16.46 2.05
CA ALA A 116 -11.42 17.50 2.38
C ALA A 116 -9.99 16.96 2.34
N VAL A 117 -9.77 15.73 2.84
CA VAL A 117 -8.48 15.04 2.75
C VAL A 117 -8.07 14.82 1.30
N TYR A 118 -8.95 14.28 0.45
CA TYR A 118 -8.63 14.05 -0.97
C TYR A 118 -8.27 15.34 -1.70
N LYS A 119 -9.07 16.39 -1.54
CA LYS A 119 -8.83 17.70 -2.18
C LYS A 119 -7.53 18.33 -1.71
N GLY A 120 -7.28 18.31 -0.40
CA GLY A 120 -6.03 18.82 0.18
C GLY A 120 -4.80 18.06 -0.31
N VAL A 121 -4.82 16.73 -0.21
CA VAL A 121 -3.70 15.87 -0.61
C VAL A 121 -3.42 15.96 -2.12
N LEU A 122 -4.44 16.07 -2.97
CA LEU A 122 -4.25 16.29 -4.40
C LEU A 122 -3.56 17.62 -4.73
N ALA A 123 -3.89 18.68 -4.00
CA ALA A 123 -3.24 19.98 -4.13
C ALA A 123 -1.79 19.95 -3.61
N GLU A 124 -1.54 19.29 -2.48
CA GLU A 124 -0.19 19.07 -1.96
C GLU A 124 0.69 18.28 -2.96
N LEU A 125 0.15 17.21 -3.54
CA LEU A 125 0.83 16.40 -4.55
C LEU A 125 1.17 17.21 -5.81
N GLU A 126 0.24 18.03 -6.30
CA GLU A 126 0.49 18.92 -7.43
C GLU A 126 1.66 19.86 -7.16
N ASN A 127 1.66 20.53 -6.01
CA ASN A 127 2.72 21.45 -5.63
C ASN A 127 4.07 20.73 -5.45
N ALA A 128 4.07 19.55 -4.80
CA ALA A 128 5.27 18.76 -4.58
C ALA A 128 5.91 18.33 -5.91
N VAL A 129 5.11 17.81 -6.85
CA VAL A 129 5.62 17.37 -8.15
C VAL A 129 6.11 18.54 -9.01
N ALA A 130 5.46 19.70 -8.91
CA ALA A 130 5.90 20.93 -9.58
C ALA A 130 7.22 21.48 -8.99
N MET A 131 7.47 21.25 -7.70
CA MET A 131 8.68 21.70 -6.99
C MET A 131 9.92 20.87 -7.29
N ILE A 132 9.75 19.60 -7.73
CA ILE A 132 10.88 18.73 -8.05
C ILE A 132 11.83 19.37 -9.06
N ASP A 133 13.10 19.42 -8.69
CA ASP A 133 14.19 19.92 -9.52
C ASP A 133 15.17 18.79 -9.82
N ALA A 134 15.11 18.28 -11.05
CA ALA A 134 15.91 17.14 -11.49
C ALA A 134 17.39 17.49 -11.73
N ASP A 135 17.73 18.78 -11.80
CA ASP A 135 19.11 19.25 -11.96
C ASP A 135 19.82 19.44 -10.60
N LYS A 136 19.07 19.34 -9.50
CA LYS A 136 19.59 19.41 -8.13
C LYS A 136 19.81 18.03 -7.51
N ALA A 137 20.59 17.99 -6.43
CA ALA A 137 20.85 16.78 -5.67
C ALA A 137 19.54 16.09 -5.27
N GLY A 138 19.43 14.82 -5.64
CA GLY A 138 18.36 13.92 -5.21
C GLY A 138 18.55 13.45 -3.78
N MET A 139 17.67 12.54 -3.35
CA MET A 139 17.64 12.04 -1.98
C MET A 139 18.76 11.04 -1.70
N GLU A 140 19.60 11.33 -0.70
CA GLU A 140 20.52 10.33 -0.16
C GLU A 140 19.74 9.28 0.66
N GLY A 141 20.09 8.01 0.52
CA GLY A 141 19.41 6.91 1.21
C GLY A 141 18.06 6.50 0.62
N ASP A 142 17.67 7.04 -0.54
CA ASP A 142 16.47 6.62 -1.27
C ASP A 142 16.62 5.21 -1.85
N LEU A 143 15.91 4.26 -1.25
CA LEU A 143 15.89 2.86 -1.66
C LEU A 143 14.93 2.55 -2.82
N ILE A 144 14.03 3.48 -3.17
CA ILE A 144 12.99 3.25 -4.18
C ILE A 144 13.51 3.67 -5.56
N PHE A 145 14.08 4.87 -5.67
CA PHE A 145 14.55 5.41 -6.94
C PHE A 145 16.03 5.82 -6.94
N GLY A 146 16.76 5.60 -5.86
CA GLY A 146 18.19 5.91 -5.78
C GLY A 146 18.48 7.40 -5.93
N GLY A 147 17.54 8.28 -5.57
CA GLY A 147 17.66 9.72 -5.73
C GLY A 147 17.29 10.23 -7.12
N ASP A 148 16.77 9.38 -8.02
CA ASP A 148 16.30 9.81 -9.35
C ASP A 148 15.01 10.63 -9.24
N MET A 149 15.17 11.95 -9.28
CA MET A 149 14.07 12.90 -9.16
C MET A 149 13.13 12.88 -10.37
N THR A 150 13.58 12.42 -11.53
CA THR A 150 12.69 12.24 -12.69
C THR A 150 11.70 11.11 -12.42
N LYS A 151 12.15 10.02 -11.78
CA LYS A 151 11.26 8.93 -11.36
C LYS A 151 10.31 9.35 -10.23
N TRP A 152 10.79 10.14 -9.27
CA TRP A 152 9.91 10.73 -8.24
C TRP A 152 8.80 11.58 -8.86
N LYS A 153 9.12 12.37 -9.90
CA LYS A 153 8.13 13.16 -10.63
C LYS A 153 7.07 12.29 -11.30
N LYS A 154 7.49 11.23 -11.99
CA LYS A 154 6.57 10.25 -12.60
C LYS A 154 5.71 9.54 -11.56
N PHE A 155 6.29 9.16 -10.42
CA PHE A 155 5.56 8.52 -9.33
C PHE A 155 4.48 9.43 -8.75
N GLY A 156 4.84 10.67 -8.41
CA GLY A 156 3.89 11.65 -7.85
C GLY A 156 2.74 11.95 -8.80
N ASN A 157 2.99 12.11 -10.11
CA ASN A 157 1.93 12.26 -11.11
C ASN A 157 1.06 11.01 -11.23
N SER A 158 1.65 9.81 -11.20
CA SER A 158 0.89 8.55 -11.28
C SER A 158 0.03 8.32 -10.04
N LEU A 159 0.51 8.73 -8.86
CA LEU A 159 -0.25 8.74 -7.61
C LEU A 159 -1.41 9.74 -7.69
N ARG A 160 -1.16 10.96 -8.20
CA ARG A 160 -2.19 11.98 -8.41
C ARG A 160 -3.29 11.48 -9.36
N LEU A 161 -2.93 10.82 -10.46
CA LEU A 161 -3.90 10.19 -11.36
C LEU A 161 -4.69 9.07 -10.67
N ARG A 162 -4.04 8.21 -9.88
CA ARG A 162 -4.71 7.15 -9.11
C ARG A 162 -5.76 7.73 -8.15
N MET A 163 -5.41 8.79 -7.41
CA MET A 163 -6.33 9.46 -6.48
C MET A 163 -7.48 10.14 -7.22
N ALA A 164 -7.20 10.81 -8.34
CA ALA A 164 -8.22 11.42 -9.17
C ALA A 164 -9.24 10.38 -9.69
N LEU A 165 -8.77 9.23 -10.19
CA LEU A 165 -9.65 8.16 -10.65
C LEU A 165 -10.49 7.56 -9.50
N ARG A 166 -9.94 7.47 -8.29
CA ARG A 166 -10.65 6.94 -7.12
C ARG A 166 -11.83 7.80 -6.69
N MET A 167 -11.75 9.12 -6.89
CA MET A 167 -12.85 10.05 -6.55
C MET A 167 -13.74 10.42 -7.75
N ALA A 168 -13.52 9.82 -8.93
CA ALA A 168 -14.17 10.24 -10.17
C ALA A 168 -15.70 10.11 -10.16
N ASP A 169 -16.25 9.11 -9.45
CA ASP A 169 -17.70 8.92 -9.37
C ASP A 169 -18.39 9.93 -8.45
N VAL A 170 -17.69 10.43 -7.42
CA VAL A 170 -18.26 11.34 -6.41
C VAL A 170 -18.00 12.82 -6.72
N ASP A 171 -16.83 13.14 -7.29
CA ASP A 171 -16.47 14.49 -7.73
C ASP A 171 -15.71 14.43 -9.08
N PRO A 172 -16.46 14.22 -10.18
CA PRO A 172 -15.88 14.07 -11.52
C PRO A 172 -15.15 15.32 -12.01
N ALA A 173 -15.54 16.52 -11.56
CA ALA A 173 -14.94 17.77 -12.00
C ALA A 173 -13.52 17.94 -11.46
N THR A 174 -13.33 17.71 -10.16
CA THR A 174 -12.01 17.71 -9.53
C THR A 174 -11.15 16.57 -10.09
N ALA A 175 -11.72 15.36 -10.19
CA ALA A 175 -11.03 14.19 -10.76
C ALA A 175 -10.50 14.47 -12.18
N LYS A 176 -11.34 15.02 -13.07
CA LYS A 176 -10.93 15.35 -14.44
C LYS A 176 -9.76 16.33 -14.45
N THR A 177 -9.85 17.39 -13.65
CA THR A 177 -8.82 18.44 -13.59
C THR A 177 -7.46 17.86 -13.16
N HIS A 178 -7.41 17.14 -12.04
CA HIS A 178 -6.16 16.56 -11.57
C HIS A 178 -5.66 15.41 -12.47
N GLY A 179 -6.57 14.61 -13.03
CA GLY A 179 -6.24 13.48 -13.90
C GLY A 179 -5.60 13.92 -15.22
N GLU A 180 -6.21 14.88 -15.93
CA GLU A 180 -5.68 15.41 -17.19
C GLU A 180 -4.33 16.12 -16.98
N ALA A 181 -4.21 16.90 -15.90
CA ALA A 181 -2.95 17.56 -15.54
C ALA A 181 -1.83 16.56 -15.21
N ALA A 182 -2.13 15.49 -14.48
CA ALA A 182 -1.18 14.42 -14.17
C ALA A 182 -0.70 13.70 -15.44
N ILE A 183 -1.62 13.38 -16.36
CA ILE A 183 -1.29 12.75 -17.65
C ILE A 183 -0.35 13.67 -18.46
N ALA A 184 -0.68 14.96 -18.57
CA ALA A 184 0.12 15.93 -19.30
C ALA A 184 1.52 16.13 -18.68
N SER A 185 1.66 15.92 -17.38
CA SER A 185 2.91 16.07 -16.63
C SER A 185 3.83 14.84 -16.67
N GLY A 186 3.38 13.75 -17.30
CA GLY A 186 4.15 12.51 -17.47
C GLY A 186 3.97 11.51 -16.33
N LEU A 187 3.70 10.26 -16.70
CA LEU A 187 3.39 9.15 -15.78
C LEU A 187 4.49 8.09 -15.77
N MET A 188 4.34 7.09 -14.90
CA MET A 188 5.02 5.80 -15.01
C MET A 188 4.52 5.08 -16.26
N THR A 189 5.43 4.60 -17.12
CA THR A 189 5.09 4.05 -18.44
C THR A 189 5.71 2.67 -18.70
N SER A 190 6.61 2.22 -17.84
CA SER A 190 7.31 0.96 -17.98
C SER A 190 7.67 0.37 -16.61
N VAL A 191 8.08 -0.90 -16.58
CA VAL A 191 8.55 -1.58 -15.36
C VAL A 191 9.75 -0.86 -14.73
N ALA A 192 10.58 -0.17 -15.52
CA ALA A 192 11.73 0.58 -14.99
C ALA A 192 11.32 1.82 -14.16
N ASP A 193 10.05 2.25 -14.29
CA ASP A 193 9.49 3.35 -13.50
C ASP A 193 8.84 2.87 -12.19
N ASN A 194 8.73 1.55 -11.93
CA ASN A 194 8.04 1.02 -10.76
C ASN A 194 8.62 1.54 -9.43
N ALA A 195 7.74 1.93 -8.51
CA ALA A 195 8.10 2.22 -7.13
C ALA A 195 8.10 0.90 -6.32
N GLU A 196 9.27 0.29 -6.13
CA GLU A 196 9.45 -0.97 -5.42
C GLU A 196 10.37 -0.80 -4.22
N PHE A 197 10.03 -1.44 -3.10
CA PHE A 197 10.92 -1.50 -1.95
C PHE A 197 11.81 -2.76 -2.04
N PRO A 198 13.14 -2.61 -2.12
CA PRO A 198 14.04 -3.73 -2.37
C PRO A 198 14.31 -4.52 -1.07
N TYR A 199 13.44 -5.47 -0.73
CA TYR A 199 13.72 -6.42 0.34
C TYR A 199 14.97 -7.26 0.03
N LEU A 200 15.77 -7.55 1.05
CA LEU A 200 16.98 -8.37 0.94
C LEU A 200 16.66 -9.86 1.13
N THR A 201 17.57 -10.72 0.69
CA THR A 201 17.44 -12.17 0.88
C THR A 201 17.77 -12.62 2.31
N SER A 202 18.42 -11.78 3.13
CA SER A 202 18.83 -12.09 4.50
C SER A 202 18.21 -11.15 5.52
N ALA A 203 17.98 -11.67 6.73
CA ALA A 203 17.53 -10.89 7.86
C ALA A 203 18.50 -9.72 8.18
N PRO A 204 18.03 -8.59 8.74
CA PRO A 204 16.65 -8.33 9.17
C PRO A 204 15.75 -7.74 8.06
N ASN A 205 16.25 -7.56 6.83
CA ASN A 205 15.55 -6.84 5.76
C ASN A 205 14.83 -7.75 4.76
N GLN A 206 14.51 -8.98 5.15
CA GLN A 206 13.68 -9.89 4.36
C GLN A 206 12.25 -9.39 4.26
N ASN A 207 11.58 -9.77 3.17
CA ASN A 207 10.16 -9.49 3.01
C ASN A 207 9.36 -10.13 4.18
N PRO A 208 8.56 -9.36 4.93
CA PRO A 208 7.74 -9.90 6.03
C PRO A 208 6.79 -11.02 5.60
N LEU A 209 6.36 -11.06 4.33
CA LEU A 209 5.56 -12.17 3.78
C LEU A 209 6.37 -13.48 3.80
N TYR A 210 7.61 -13.42 3.33
CA TYR A 210 8.54 -14.56 3.33
C TYR A 210 8.83 -15.02 4.75
N ASP A 211 9.14 -14.09 5.65
CA ASP A 211 9.46 -14.42 7.04
C ASP A 211 8.27 -15.11 7.73
N ASN A 212 7.05 -14.60 7.60
CA ASN A 212 5.86 -15.22 8.20
C ASN A 212 5.59 -16.63 7.65
N ARG A 213 5.67 -16.81 6.32
CA ARG A 213 5.28 -18.04 5.64
C ARG A 213 6.36 -19.12 5.68
N ILE A 214 7.59 -18.76 5.34
CA ILE A 214 8.70 -19.71 5.14
C ILE A 214 9.46 -19.92 6.45
N ASN A 215 9.94 -18.85 7.09
CA ASN A 215 10.69 -18.98 8.36
C ASN A 215 9.76 -19.30 9.54
N GLY A 216 8.62 -18.61 9.61
CA GLY A 216 7.61 -18.77 10.66
C GLY A 216 6.67 -19.95 10.47
N GLY A 217 6.71 -20.62 9.32
CA GLY A 217 5.90 -21.81 9.01
C GLY A 217 4.39 -21.58 8.99
N ARG A 218 3.93 -20.33 8.96
CA ARG A 218 2.50 -20.00 9.01
C ARG A 218 1.80 -20.45 7.74
N ASN A 219 0.55 -20.88 7.86
CA ASN A 219 -0.21 -21.46 6.75
C ASN A 219 -1.58 -20.85 6.56
N ASP A 220 -1.75 -19.65 7.08
CA ASP A 220 -3.05 -19.03 7.36
C ASP A 220 -3.88 -18.67 6.11
N PHE A 221 -3.29 -18.79 4.92
CA PHE A 221 -3.88 -18.34 3.65
C PHE A 221 -3.69 -19.36 2.52
N ALA A 222 -4.71 -19.47 1.68
CA ALA A 222 -4.69 -20.15 0.39
C ALA A 222 -5.17 -19.21 -0.73
N PRO A 223 -4.82 -19.44 -2.01
CA PRO A 223 -5.46 -18.73 -3.12
C PRO A 223 -6.97 -18.95 -3.06
N SER A 224 -7.75 -17.90 -3.26
CA SER A 224 -9.20 -18.00 -3.23
C SER A 224 -9.74 -18.74 -4.45
N GLU A 225 -10.93 -19.31 -4.29
CA GLU A 225 -11.71 -19.87 -5.40
C GLU A 225 -12.00 -18.80 -6.47
N ALA A 226 -12.43 -17.61 -6.06
CA ALA A 226 -12.72 -16.50 -6.98
C ALA A 226 -11.54 -16.15 -7.89
N LEU A 227 -10.31 -16.09 -7.35
CA LEU A 227 -9.11 -15.82 -8.13
C LEU A 227 -8.84 -16.95 -9.12
N LEU A 228 -8.71 -18.18 -8.62
CA LEU A 228 -8.24 -19.29 -9.45
C LEU A 228 -9.28 -19.73 -10.48
N GLU A 229 -10.57 -19.67 -10.17
CA GLU A 229 -11.63 -19.97 -11.14
C GLU A 229 -11.69 -18.92 -12.25
N THR A 230 -11.54 -17.64 -11.91
CA THR A 230 -11.42 -16.57 -12.91
C THR A 230 -10.20 -16.81 -13.81
N MET A 231 -9.03 -17.05 -13.22
CA MET A 231 -7.81 -17.31 -13.99
C MET A 231 -7.92 -18.58 -14.85
N ASN A 232 -8.64 -19.61 -14.38
CA ASN A 232 -8.90 -20.81 -15.16
C ASN A 232 -9.82 -20.53 -16.35
N ALA A 233 -10.91 -19.78 -16.15
CA ALA A 233 -11.85 -19.42 -17.21
C ALA A 233 -11.18 -18.66 -18.36
N PHE A 234 -10.21 -17.79 -18.05
CA PHE A 234 -9.42 -17.06 -19.04
C PHE A 234 -8.17 -17.81 -19.55
N ASN A 235 -7.93 -19.05 -19.11
CA ASN A 235 -6.70 -19.78 -19.38
C ASN A 235 -5.43 -18.98 -19.06
N ASP A 236 -5.48 -18.20 -17.98
CA ASP A 236 -4.49 -17.17 -17.67
C ASP A 236 -3.07 -17.78 -17.51
N PRO A 237 -2.06 -17.29 -18.27
CA PRO A 237 -0.70 -17.80 -18.19
C PRO A 237 0.00 -17.46 -16.86
N ARG A 238 -0.57 -16.57 -16.03
CA ARG A 238 -0.04 -16.19 -14.72
C ARG A 238 -0.40 -17.16 -13.61
N ARG A 239 -1.29 -18.14 -13.84
CA ARG A 239 -1.65 -19.18 -12.84
C ARG A 239 -0.44 -19.80 -12.11
N PRO A 240 0.64 -20.24 -12.79
CA PRO A 240 1.83 -20.78 -12.11
C PRO A 240 2.61 -19.76 -11.26
N MET A 241 2.40 -18.45 -11.45
CA MET A 241 3.02 -17.41 -10.63
C MET A 241 2.26 -17.19 -9.33
N TYR A 242 0.93 -17.30 -9.35
CA TYR A 242 0.09 -17.09 -8.16
C TYR A 242 -0.03 -18.35 -7.29
N ALA A 243 0.00 -19.53 -7.92
CA ALA A 243 -0.41 -20.76 -7.28
C ALA A 243 0.39 -21.99 -7.73
N THR A 244 0.49 -22.99 -6.87
CA THR A 244 0.82 -24.36 -7.25
C THR A 244 -0.43 -25.14 -7.65
N LYS A 245 -0.31 -26.26 -8.36
CA LYS A 245 -1.44 -27.16 -8.61
C LYS A 245 -1.71 -28.02 -7.37
N ALA A 246 -2.95 -28.41 -7.16
CA ALA A 246 -3.30 -29.42 -6.16
C ALA A 246 -2.56 -30.73 -6.46
N THR A 247 -2.01 -31.37 -5.43
CA THR A 247 -1.08 -32.51 -5.58
C THR A 247 -1.75 -33.87 -5.50
N THR A 248 -2.96 -33.95 -4.94
CA THR A 248 -3.71 -35.19 -4.73
C THR A 248 -5.22 -34.94 -4.79
N GLY A 249 -6.02 -36.00 -4.74
CA GLY A 249 -7.47 -35.89 -4.67
C GLY A 249 -8.17 -35.69 -6.01
N ALA A 250 -9.46 -35.36 -5.94
CA ALA A 250 -10.30 -35.13 -7.13
C ALA A 250 -9.80 -33.99 -8.03
N ASN A 251 -9.03 -33.05 -7.45
CA ASN A 251 -8.49 -31.89 -8.16
C ASN A 251 -6.99 -32.03 -8.50
N ALA A 252 -6.40 -33.22 -8.36
CA ALA A 252 -4.98 -33.43 -8.62
C ALA A 252 -4.57 -32.93 -10.02
N GLY A 253 -3.54 -32.10 -10.09
CA GLY A 253 -3.05 -31.49 -11.33
C GLY A 253 -3.81 -30.23 -11.79
N GLN A 254 -4.79 -29.76 -11.02
CA GLN A 254 -5.58 -28.56 -11.31
C GLN A 254 -5.23 -27.39 -10.38
N TYR A 255 -5.53 -26.17 -10.81
CA TYR A 255 -5.53 -24.98 -9.96
C TYR A 255 -6.89 -24.86 -9.30
N LYS A 256 -6.99 -25.14 -8.01
CA LYS A 256 -8.23 -25.04 -7.24
C LYS A 256 -7.99 -24.20 -5.99
N GLY A 257 -8.78 -23.14 -5.86
CA GLY A 257 -8.73 -22.24 -4.72
C GLY A 257 -9.66 -22.65 -3.59
N LEU A 258 -9.48 -22.04 -2.43
CA LEU A 258 -10.32 -22.22 -1.26
C LEU A 258 -11.54 -21.29 -1.35
N THR A 259 -12.74 -21.83 -1.13
CA THR A 259 -13.97 -21.05 -1.04
C THR A 259 -13.85 -20.01 0.09
N TYR A 260 -14.20 -18.77 -0.21
CA TYR A 260 -14.10 -17.67 0.75
C TYR A 260 -15.16 -17.81 1.86
N GLY A 261 -14.81 -17.43 3.09
CA GLY A 261 -15.77 -17.37 4.19
C GLY A 261 -16.15 -18.74 4.80
N LEU A 262 -15.35 -19.78 4.64
CA LEU A 262 -15.55 -21.04 5.36
C LEU A 262 -15.16 -20.90 6.85
N THR A 263 -15.87 -21.61 7.74
CA THR A 263 -15.47 -21.71 9.15
C THR A 263 -14.19 -22.54 9.29
N ARG A 264 -13.45 -22.35 10.38
CA ARG A 264 -12.26 -23.16 10.66
C ARG A 264 -12.57 -24.66 10.64
N GLU A 265 -13.71 -25.07 11.20
CA GLU A 265 -14.16 -26.46 11.18
C GLU A 265 -14.35 -26.97 9.75
N GLN A 266 -15.05 -26.22 8.90
CA GLN A 266 -15.26 -26.55 7.49
C GLN A 266 -13.94 -26.65 6.72
N VAL A 267 -13.03 -25.71 6.95
CA VAL A 267 -11.69 -25.70 6.36
C VAL A 267 -10.89 -26.93 6.79
N THR A 268 -10.86 -27.26 8.09
CA THR A 268 -10.13 -28.43 8.60
C THR A 268 -10.73 -29.77 8.14
N ALA A 269 -12.03 -29.78 7.83
CA ALA A 269 -12.71 -30.93 7.24
C ALA A 269 -12.37 -31.12 5.75
N ILE A 270 -11.89 -30.08 5.07
CA ILE A 270 -11.24 -30.21 3.78
C ILE A 270 -9.84 -30.77 4.05
N PRO A 271 -9.44 -31.91 3.47
CA PRO A 271 -8.07 -32.42 3.61
C PRO A 271 -7.06 -31.48 2.93
N LEU A 272 -6.66 -30.41 3.64
CA LEU A 272 -5.81 -29.34 3.13
C LEU A 272 -4.32 -29.72 3.13
N PHE A 273 -3.59 -29.10 2.18
CA PHE A 273 -2.21 -29.36 1.72
C PHE A 273 -2.01 -30.50 0.73
N ARG A 274 -3.12 -31.10 0.29
CA ARG A 274 -3.12 -32.17 -0.70
C ARG A 274 -4.15 -31.93 -1.82
N TYR A 275 -5.23 -31.19 -1.56
CA TYR A 275 -6.34 -31.00 -2.50
C TYR A 275 -6.48 -29.58 -3.09
N LEU A 276 -5.72 -28.59 -2.61
CA LEU A 276 -5.77 -27.19 -3.07
C LEU A 276 -4.40 -26.65 -3.48
N SER A 277 -4.44 -25.58 -4.28
CA SER A 277 -3.30 -24.77 -4.65
C SER A 277 -2.68 -24.06 -3.43
N ALA A 278 -1.35 -23.97 -3.38
CA ALA A 278 -0.63 -23.14 -2.40
C ALA A 278 -0.15 -21.84 -3.06
N ILE A 279 -0.11 -20.75 -2.29
CA ILE A 279 0.45 -19.46 -2.73
C ILE A 279 1.94 -19.65 -3.04
N ARG A 280 2.40 -19.16 -4.20
CA ARG A 280 3.83 -18.93 -4.40
C ARG A 280 4.16 -17.54 -3.87
N LEU A 281 5.01 -17.47 -2.86
CA LEU A 281 5.69 -16.23 -2.50
C LEU A 281 6.98 -16.16 -3.31
N CYS A 282 7.15 -15.05 -4.03
CA CYS A 282 8.37 -14.74 -4.77
C CYS A 282 9.52 -14.49 -3.80
#